data_AF-Q891T9-F1
#
_entry.id   AF-Q891T9-F1
#
_cell.length_a   1.000
_cell.length_b   1.000
_cell.length_c   1.000
_cell.angle_alpha   90.00
_cell.angle_beta   90.00
_cell.angle_gamma   90.00
#
_symmetry.space_group_name_H-M   'P 1'
#
loop_
_entity.id
_entity.type
_entity.pdbx_description
1 polymer ?
#
loop_
_entity_poly.entity_id
_entity_poly.type
_entity_poly.pdbx_seq_one_letter_code
_entity_poly.pdbx_strand_id
1 'polypeptide(L)'
;MNLSERVCTVNIVVVRINGVEYNLKGNEKEEYLHKIANYVDKTIKTILSNNTKLSTSSAAILTALNTVDELIKSNEEVEKLLEEINLVKEYNKRLEKEIEELTDKLQALYEENQQVKEEKEKIRDEKKELLKNSNSNDTNDENLKEKDLEIKSLKIEKEDLYNKYNETKEENESLKVERKEHKFQIQSAKYKIIDLQNRLIETQVELAKEKNQNNPLINNRIKKKVKS
;
A
#
# COMPACT_ATOMS: atom_id res chain seq x y z
N MET A 1 46.01 -6.19 -39.95
CA MET A 1 47.28 -6.92 -40.08
C MET A 1 47.81 -6.67 -41.48
N ASN A 2 48.87 -5.87 -41.60
CA ASN A 2 49.42 -5.43 -42.88
C ASN A 2 50.18 -6.58 -43.56
N LEU A 3 49.72 -7.00 -44.73
CA LEU A 3 50.42 -7.95 -45.62
C LEU A 3 51.48 -7.26 -46.50
N SER A 4 51.85 -6.01 -46.19
CA SER A 4 52.59 -5.11 -47.08
C SER A 4 54.12 -5.17 -46.99
N GLU A 5 54.71 -5.98 -46.10
CA GLU A 5 56.18 -6.02 -45.96
C GLU A 5 56.69 -7.45 -46.04
N ARG A 6 56.59 -8.06 -47.23
CA ARG A 6 57.52 -9.12 -47.61
C ARG A 6 58.78 -8.45 -48.16
N VAL A 7 59.84 -8.43 -47.37
CA VAL A 7 61.18 -8.05 -47.84
C VAL A 7 61.52 -8.96 -49.02
N CYS A 8 61.66 -8.37 -50.20
CA CYS A 8 61.93 -9.08 -51.46
C CYS A 8 63.41 -9.45 -51.53
N THR A 9 63.84 -10.44 -50.73
CA THR A 9 65.12 -11.11 -50.91
C THR A 9 64.95 -12.19 -51.94
N VAL A 10 65.56 -12.01 -53.11
CA VAL A 10 65.54 -13.03 -54.14
C VAL A 10 66.54 -14.12 -53.75
N ASN A 11 66.03 -15.31 -53.45
CA ASN A 11 66.83 -16.47 -53.10
C ASN A 11 67.08 -17.30 -54.37
N ILE A 12 68.31 -17.81 -54.51
CA ILE A 12 68.71 -18.73 -55.58
C ILE A 12 69.11 -20.04 -54.91
N VAL A 13 68.43 -21.12 -55.28
CA VAL A 13 68.60 -22.44 -54.68
C VAL A 13 68.84 -23.46 -55.79
N VAL A 14 69.83 -24.33 -55.59
CA VAL A 14 70.08 -25.45 -56.50
C VAL A 14 69.21 -26.63 -56.07
N VAL A 15 68.36 -27.11 -56.98
CA VAL A 15 67.44 -28.24 -56.73
C VAL A 15 67.61 -29.32 -57.78
N ARG A 16 67.33 -30.57 -57.43
CA ARG A 16 67.41 -31.72 -58.36
C ARG A 16 66.02 -32.30 -58.60
N ILE A 17 65.56 -32.26 -59.85
CA ILE A 17 64.25 -32.75 -60.27
C ILE A 17 64.44 -33.81 -61.36
N ASN A 18 63.95 -35.02 -61.12
CA ASN A 18 64.08 -36.17 -62.03
C ASN A 18 65.53 -36.43 -62.49
N GLY A 19 66.50 -36.24 -61.57
CA GLY A 19 67.93 -36.44 -61.85
C GLY A 19 68.65 -35.27 -62.52
N VAL A 20 67.95 -34.19 -62.88
CA VAL A 20 68.53 -32.98 -63.49
C VAL A 20 68.61 -31.85 -62.46
N GLU A 21 69.72 -31.12 -62.43
CA GLU A 21 69.91 -29.97 -61.55
C GLU A 21 69.39 -28.67 -62.18
N TYR A 22 68.65 -27.89 -61.40
CA TYR A 22 68.07 -26.61 -61.80
C TYR A 22 68.41 -25.54 -60.76
N ASN A 23 68.69 -24.32 -61.24
CA ASN A 23 68.84 -23.14 -60.39
C ASN A 23 67.49 -22.44 -60.28
N LEU A 24 66.80 -22.60 -59.15
CA LEU A 24 65.51 -22.00 -58.89
C LEU A 24 65.69 -20.62 -58.23
N LYS A 25 65.08 -19.59 -58.83
CA LYS A 25 65.06 -18.22 -58.32
C LYS A 25 63.67 -17.90 -57.79
N GLY A 26 63.54 -17.52 -56.52
CA GLY A 26 62.25 -17.20 -55.92
C GLY A 26 62.35 -16.19 -54.78
N ASN A 27 61.24 -15.51 -54.49
CA ASN A 27 61.16 -14.50 -53.42
C ASN A 27 60.73 -15.10 -52.06
N GLU A 28 60.51 -16.41 -52.04
CA GLU A 28 60.13 -17.16 -50.85
C GLU A 28 61.37 -17.72 -50.15
N LYS A 29 61.19 -18.21 -48.91
CA LYS A 29 62.28 -18.84 -48.14
C LYS A 29 62.85 -20.06 -48.86
N GLU A 30 64.15 -20.30 -48.71
CA GLU A 30 64.84 -21.47 -49.29
C GLU A 30 64.14 -22.79 -48.96
N GLU A 31 63.70 -22.98 -47.71
CA GLU A 31 62.96 -24.17 -47.27
C GLU A 31 61.70 -24.43 -48.11
N TYR A 32 60.97 -23.36 -48.47
CA TYR A 32 59.75 -23.46 -49.26
C TYR A 32 60.07 -23.80 -50.72
N LEU A 33 61.14 -23.22 -51.28
CA LEU A 33 61.63 -23.54 -52.63
C LEU A 33 62.08 -25.00 -52.75
N HIS A 34 62.82 -25.53 -51.77
CA HIS A 34 63.16 -26.95 -51.68
C HIS A 34 61.91 -27.82 -51.53
N LYS A 35 60.92 -27.38 -50.74
CA LYS A 35 59.65 -28.11 -50.58
C LYS A 35 58.88 -28.24 -51.89
N ILE A 36 58.79 -27.17 -52.68
CA ILE A 36 58.15 -27.21 -54.00
C ILE A 36 58.92 -28.15 -54.93
N ALA A 37 60.25 -28.03 -55.00
CA ALA A 37 61.06 -28.87 -55.87
C ALA A 37 60.92 -30.37 -55.50
N ASN A 38 60.92 -30.69 -54.20
CA ASN A 38 60.69 -32.05 -53.71
C ASN A 38 59.29 -32.57 -54.03
N TYR A 39 58.27 -31.70 -53.97
CA TYR A 39 56.90 -32.08 -54.33
C TYR A 39 56.79 -32.40 -55.83
N VAL A 40 57.32 -31.54 -56.70
CA VAL A 40 57.34 -31.76 -58.16
C VAL A 40 58.13 -33.02 -58.52
N ASP A 41 59.31 -33.22 -57.92
CA ASP A 41 60.14 -34.42 -58.14
C ASP A 41 59.40 -35.71 -57.75
N LYS A 42 58.70 -35.71 -56.60
CA LYS A 42 57.87 -36.84 -56.17
C LYS A 42 56.74 -37.11 -57.17
N THR A 43 56.02 -36.08 -57.60
CA THR A 43 54.89 -36.24 -58.53
C THR A 43 55.36 -36.77 -59.89
N ILE A 44 56.47 -36.27 -60.42
CA ILE A 44 57.07 -36.79 -61.66
C ILE A 44 57.49 -38.26 -61.50
N LYS A 45 58.14 -38.61 -60.39
CA LYS A 45 58.53 -40.00 -60.09
C LYS A 45 57.32 -40.93 -59.99
N THR A 46 56.22 -40.49 -59.36
CA THR A 46 54.98 -41.26 -59.27
C THR A 46 54.33 -41.48 -60.64
N ILE A 47 54.32 -40.46 -61.50
CA ILE A 47 53.77 -40.59 -62.86
C ILE A 47 54.62 -41.56 -63.69
N LEU A 48 55.95 -41.45 -63.63
CA LEU A 48 56.87 -42.33 -64.33
C LEU A 48 56.83 -43.77 -63.81
N SER A 49 56.65 -43.97 -62.49
CA SER A 49 56.49 -45.31 -61.90
C SER A 49 55.19 -45.97 -62.33
N ASN A 50 54.13 -45.19 -62.50
CA ASN A 50 52.82 -45.69 -62.94
C ASN A 50 52.77 -45.97 -64.45
N ASN A 51 53.55 -45.26 -65.26
CA ASN A 51 53.66 -45.51 -66.69
C ASN A 51 55.09 -45.29 -67.21
N THR A 52 55.85 -46.38 -67.25
CA THR A 52 57.27 -46.38 -67.66
C THR A 52 57.50 -46.12 -69.15
N LYS A 53 56.45 -46.14 -69.98
CA LYS A 53 56.54 -45.82 -71.42
C LYS A 53 56.41 -44.33 -71.70
N LEU A 54 56.08 -43.52 -70.69
CA LEU A 54 55.87 -42.09 -70.84
C LEU A 54 57.22 -41.35 -70.95
N SER A 55 57.31 -40.40 -71.89
CA SER A 55 58.49 -39.54 -71.96
C SER A 55 58.58 -38.61 -70.75
N THR A 56 59.78 -38.17 -70.38
CA THR A 56 59.99 -37.21 -69.29
C THR A 56 59.29 -35.88 -69.55
N SER A 57 59.24 -35.43 -70.80
CA SER A 57 58.51 -34.23 -71.22
C SER A 57 57.00 -34.38 -71.03
N SER A 58 56.43 -35.51 -71.43
CA SER A 58 55.00 -35.80 -71.23
C SER A 58 54.64 -35.97 -69.75
N ALA A 59 55.53 -36.58 -68.96
CA ALA A 59 55.37 -36.68 -67.51
C ALA A 59 55.37 -35.29 -66.84
N ALA A 60 56.26 -34.40 -67.25
CA ALA A 60 56.32 -33.02 -66.74
C ALA A 60 55.05 -32.22 -67.10
N ILE A 61 54.53 -32.36 -68.33
CA ILE A 61 53.27 -31.72 -68.74
C ILE A 61 52.10 -32.25 -67.90
N LEU A 62 52.04 -33.57 -67.66
CA LEU A 62 50.99 -34.16 -66.83
C LEU A 62 51.10 -33.73 -65.37
N THR A 63 52.32 -33.60 -64.83
CA THR A 63 52.55 -33.00 -63.50
C THR A 63 52.01 -31.58 -63.46
N ALA A 64 52.36 -30.73 -64.43
CA ALA A 64 51.87 -29.36 -64.48
C ALA A 64 50.33 -29.31 -64.51
N LEU A 65 49.70 -30.13 -65.36
CA LEU A 65 48.24 -30.20 -65.47
C LEU A 65 47.59 -30.61 -64.15
N ASN A 66 48.10 -31.67 -63.50
CA ASN A 66 47.58 -32.13 -62.21
C ASN A 66 47.74 -31.07 -61.12
N THR A 67 48.89 -30.38 -61.06
CA THR A 67 49.11 -29.31 -60.07
C THR A 67 48.20 -28.10 -60.27
N VAL A 68 47.89 -27.76 -61.52
CA VAL A 68 46.95 -26.67 -61.83
C VAL A 68 45.52 -27.07 -61.48
N ASP A 69 45.12 -28.32 -61.75
CA ASP A 69 43.81 -28.83 -61.36
C ASP A 69 43.64 -28.84 -59.82
N GLU A 70 44.65 -29.30 -59.07
CA GLU A 70 44.66 -29.23 -57.60
C GLU A 70 44.54 -27.78 -57.11
N LEU A 71 45.26 -26.83 -57.73
CA LEU A 71 45.19 -25.41 -57.38
C LEU A 71 43.80 -24.82 -57.64
N ILE A 72 43.18 -25.13 -58.79
CA ILE A 72 41.84 -24.62 -59.13
C ILE A 72 40.81 -25.15 -58.13
N LYS A 73 40.82 -26.46 -57.85
CA LYS A 73 39.90 -27.07 -56.87
C LYS A 73 40.09 -26.49 -55.47
N SER A 74 41.34 -26.31 -55.04
CA SER A 74 41.62 -25.70 -53.74
C SER A 74 41.14 -24.24 -53.67
N ASN A 75 41.30 -23.47 -54.74
CA ASN A 75 40.78 -22.10 -54.80
C ASN A 75 39.25 -22.05 -54.74
N GLU A 76 38.56 -22.94 -55.47
CA GLU A 76 37.09 -23.06 -55.39
C GLU A 76 36.61 -23.42 -53.98
N GLU A 77 37.32 -24.30 -53.27
CA GLU A 77 37.03 -24.62 -51.86
C GLU A 77 37.26 -23.41 -50.95
N VAL A 78 38.34 -22.67 -51.15
CA VAL A 78 38.61 -21.43 -50.40
C VAL A 78 37.52 -20.40 -50.65
N GLU A 79 37.07 -20.22 -51.89
CA GLU A 79 35.96 -19.30 -52.21
C GLU A 79 34.67 -19.71 -51.50
N LYS A 80 34.29 -21.00 -51.54
CA LYS A 80 33.13 -21.51 -50.80
C LYS A 80 33.23 -21.29 -49.30
N LEU A 81 34.40 -21.56 -48.72
CA LEU A 81 34.64 -21.32 -47.29
C LEU A 81 34.59 -19.83 -46.95
N LEU A 82 35.05 -18.95 -47.83
CA LEU A 82 34.95 -17.50 -47.65
C LEU A 82 33.49 -17.03 -47.70
N GLU A 83 32.68 -17.60 -48.60
CA GLU A 83 31.23 -17.35 -48.64
C GLU A 83 30.54 -17.79 -47.35
N GLU A 84 30.81 -19.02 -46.87
CA GLU A 84 30.27 -19.50 -45.59
C GLU A 84 30.70 -18.62 -44.42
N ILE A 85 31.97 -18.22 -44.36
CA ILE A 85 32.47 -17.32 -43.32
C ILE A 85 31.75 -15.97 -43.37
N ASN A 86 31.49 -15.43 -44.55
CA ASN A 86 30.77 -14.17 -44.70
C ASN A 86 29.32 -14.31 -44.25
N LEU A 87 28.64 -15.40 -44.60
CA LEU A 87 27.28 -15.68 -44.14
C LEU A 87 27.22 -15.81 -42.61
N VAL A 88 28.16 -16.54 -42.02
CA VAL A 88 28.27 -16.69 -40.56
C VAL A 88 28.57 -15.35 -39.89
N LYS A 89 29.42 -14.52 -40.47
CA LYS A 89 29.71 -13.16 -39.96
C LYS A 89 28.47 -12.26 -39.99
N GLU A 90 27.72 -12.27 -41.08
CA GLU A 90 26.47 -11.49 -41.18
C GLU A 90 25.42 -12.01 -40.18
N TYR A 91 25.32 -13.32 -40.01
CA TYR A 91 24.45 -13.93 -39.00
C TYR A 91 24.86 -13.53 -37.57
N ASN A 92 26.14 -13.62 -37.23
CA ASN A 92 26.66 -13.19 -35.92
C ASN A 92 26.43 -11.71 -35.68
N LYS A 93 26.66 -10.86 -36.68
CA LYS A 93 26.40 -9.41 -36.59
C LYS A 93 24.93 -9.12 -36.33
N ARG A 94 24.01 -9.90 -36.91
CA ARG A 94 22.57 -9.78 -36.62
C ARG A 94 22.25 -10.21 -35.19
N LEU A 95 22.82 -11.33 -34.74
CA LEU A 95 22.65 -11.79 -33.35
C LEU A 95 23.20 -10.80 -32.33
N GLU A 96 24.37 -10.20 -32.60
CA GLU A 96 24.96 -9.16 -31.74
C GLU A 96 24.02 -7.97 -31.58
N LYS A 97 23.38 -7.51 -32.66
CA LYS A 97 22.36 -6.45 -32.60
C LYS A 97 21.13 -6.86 -31.80
N GLU A 98 20.65 -8.09 -31.98
CA GLU A 98 19.50 -8.59 -31.23
C GLU A 98 19.81 -8.68 -29.72
N ILE A 99 21.02 -9.10 -29.36
CA ILE A 99 21.49 -9.12 -27.98
C ILE A 99 21.58 -7.70 -27.42
N GLU A 100 22.07 -6.73 -28.18
CA GLU A 100 22.12 -5.31 -27.78
C GLU A 100 20.70 -4.78 -27.52
N GLU A 101 19.77 -4.96 -28.46
CA GLU A 101 18.37 -4.52 -28.31
C GLU A 101 17.66 -5.18 -27.11
N LEU A 102 17.92 -6.47 -26.86
CA LEU A 102 17.35 -7.17 -25.71
C LEU A 102 17.97 -6.67 -24.39
N THR A 103 19.26 -6.35 -24.39
CA THR A 103 19.95 -5.81 -23.21
C THR A 103 19.39 -4.44 -22.84
N ASP A 104 19.15 -3.56 -23.82
CA ASP A 104 18.54 -2.25 -23.60
C ASP A 104 17.12 -2.36 -23.04
N LYS A 105 16.30 -3.26 -23.61
CA LYS A 105 14.94 -3.52 -23.10
C LYS A 105 14.96 -4.02 -21.66
N LEU A 106 15.91 -4.90 -21.34
CA LEU A 106 16.05 -5.50 -20.03
C LEU A 106 16.50 -4.45 -19.00
N GLN A 107 17.39 -3.55 -19.38
CA GLN A 107 17.78 -2.41 -18.55
C GLN A 107 16.59 -1.48 -18.28
N ALA A 108 15.84 -1.08 -19.30
CA ALA A 108 14.66 -0.23 -19.14
C ALA A 108 13.62 -0.87 -18.20
N LEU A 109 13.39 -2.18 -18.33
CA LEU A 109 12.49 -2.91 -17.45
C LEU A 109 13.00 -2.99 -16.01
N TYR A 110 14.32 -3.10 -15.80
CA TYR A 110 14.90 -3.03 -14.44
C TYR A 110 14.69 -1.65 -13.80
N GLU A 111 14.89 -0.59 -14.56
CA GLU A 111 14.66 0.79 -14.11
C GLU A 111 13.18 1.00 -13.75
N GLU A 112 12.25 0.54 -14.58
CA GLU A 112 10.80 0.59 -14.30
C GLU A 112 10.45 -0.19 -13.02
N ASN A 113 10.98 -1.40 -12.87
CA ASN A 113 10.76 -2.20 -11.66
C ASN A 113 11.31 -1.52 -10.40
N GLN A 114 12.43 -0.81 -10.51
CA GLN A 114 12.99 -0.05 -9.41
C GLN A 114 12.08 1.13 -9.03
N GLN A 115 11.60 1.89 -10.01
CA GLN A 115 10.66 3.00 -9.79
C GLN A 115 9.38 2.51 -9.11
N VAL A 116 8.79 1.42 -9.60
CA VAL A 116 7.59 0.81 -9.00
C VAL A 116 7.85 0.36 -7.56
N LYS A 117 9.05 -0.14 -7.26
CA LYS A 117 9.43 -0.53 -5.90
C LYS A 117 9.52 0.67 -4.97
N GLU A 118 10.14 1.76 -5.42
CA GLU A 118 10.24 3.02 -4.68
C GLU A 118 8.85 3.64 -4.44
N GLU A 119 7.97 3.62 -5.44
CA GLU A 119 6.59 4.10 -5.31
C GLU A 119 5.79 3.27 -4.30
N LYS A 120 5.92 1.94 -4.34
CA LYS A 120 5.31 1.05 -3.35
C LYS A 120 5.79 1.31 -1.93
N GLU A 121 7.06 1.68 -1.76
CA GLU A 121 7.62 2.05 -0.46
C GLU A 121 7.02 3.37 0.06
N LYS A 122 6.94 4.39 -0.79
CA LYS A 122 6.28 5.67 -0.46
C LYS A 122 4.82 5.46 -0.06
N ILE A 123 4.05 4.71 -0.84
CA ILE A 123 2.66 4.38 -0.51
C ILE A 123 2.55 3.63 0.82
N ARG A 124 3.51 2.72 1.10
CA ARG A 124 3.54 1.98 2.38
C ARG A 124 3.78 2.91 3.56
N ASP A 125 4.68 3.88 3.42
CA ASP A 125 4.99 4.85 4.46
C ASP A 125 3.82 5.83 4.67
N GLU A 126 3.23 6.36 3.60
CA GLU A 126 2.02 7.19 3.67
C GLU A 126 0.87 6.44 4.36
N LYS A 127 0.65 5.17 4.00
CA LYS A 127 -0.36 4.33 4.65
C LYS A 127 -0.08 4.14 6.13
N LYS A 128 1.19 3.99 6.52
CA LYS A 128 1.59 3.83 7.92
C LYS A 128 1.38 5.12 8.73
N GLU A 129 1.65 6.28 8.13
CA GLU A 129 1.33 7.58 8.75
C GLU A 129 -0.17 7.79 8.90
N LEU A 130 -0.96 7.49 7.87
CA LEU A 130 -2.42 7.54 7.93
C LEU A 130 -2.98 6.64 9.04
N LEU A 131 -2.44 5.43 9.21
CA LEU A 131 -2.83 4.56 10.33
C LEU A 131 -2.49 5.15 11.70
N LYS A 132 -1.31 5.76 11.87
CA LYS A 132 -0.95 6.41 13.14
C LYS A 132 -1.88 7.59 13.45
N ASN A 133 -2.21 8.40 12.45
CA ASN A 133 -3.10 9.54 12.62
C ASN A 133 -4.53 9.11 12.96
N SER A 134 -5.00 7.98 12.42
CA SER A 134 -6.29 7.39 12.81
C SER A 134 -6.31 6.88 14.25
N ASN A 135 -5.21 6.30 14.76
CA ASN A 135 -5.12 5.82 16.15
C ASN A 135 -5.10 6.95 17.20
N SER A 136 -4.79 8.20 16.82
CA SER A 136 -5.01 9.39 17.67
C SER A 136 -6.47 9.58 18.06
N ASN A 137 -7.42 8.98 17.33
CA ASN A 137 -8.84 8.99 17.66
C ASN A 137 -9.23 7.95 18.72
N ASP A 138 -8.36 6.99 19.07
CA ASP A 138 -8.66 6.02 20.15
C ASP A 138 -8.73 6.71 21.53
N THR A 139 -7.96 7.78 21.73
CA THR A 139 -8.08 8.67 22.91
C THR A 139 -9.42 9.41 23.00
N ASN A 140 -10.15 9.55 21.89
CA ASN A 140 -11.52 10.07 21.92
C ASN A 140 -12.52 8.99 22.36
N ASP A 141 -12.24 7.70 22.16
CA ASP A 141 -13.14 6.60 22.51
C ASP A 141 -13.16 6.31 24.02
N GLU A 142 -12.01 6.44 24.71
CA GLU A 142 -11.99 6.40 26.19
C GLU A 142 -12.72 7.60 26.81
N ASN A 143 -12.49 8.81 26.31
CA ASN A 143 -13.23 10.01 26.74
C ASN A 143 -14.74 9.95 26.43
N LEU A 144 -15.15 9.27 25.35
CA LEU A 144 -16.57 9.06 25.04
C LEU A 144 -17.23 8.11 26.03
N LYS A 145 -16.54 7.03 26.40
CA LYS A 145 -17.03 6.04 27.39
C LYS A 145 -17.19 6.65 28.77
N GLU A 146 -16.25 7.50 29.18
CA GLU A 146 -16.32 8.21 30.46
C GLU A 146 -17.51 9.19 30.50
N LYS A 147 -17.71 9.96 29.42
CA LYS A 147 -18.88 10.84 29.27
C LYS A 147 -20.20 10.06 29.19
N ASP A 148 -20.23 8.91 28.55
CA ASP A 148 -21.43 8.06 28.49
C ASP A 148 -21.80 7.48 29.87
N LEU A 149 -20.81 7.18 30.72
CA LEU A 149 -21.05 6.77 32.10
C LEU A 149 -21.60 7.95 32.93
N GLU A 150 -21.04 9.14 32.76
CA GLU A 150 -21.49 10.36 33.44
C GLU A 150 -22.91 10.76 33.01
N ILE A 151 -23.24 10.64 31.72
CA ILE A 151 -24.60 10.87 31.21
C ILE A 151 -25.59 9.88 31.83
N LYS A 152 -25.20 8.61 32.00
CA LYS A 152 -26.06 7.60 32.66
C LYS A 152 -26.31 7.93 34.12
N SER A 153 -25.28 8.32 34.89
CA SER A 153 -25.45 8.69 36.30
C SER A 153 -26.33 9.94 36.46
N LEU A 154 -26.10 10.97 35.64
CA LEU A 154 -26.93 12.19 35.65
C LEU A 154 -28.39 11.92 35.27
N LYS A 155 -28.64 10.92 34.41
CA LYS A 155 -29.99 10.54 34.02
C LYS A 155 -30.76 9.89 35.17
N ILE A 156 -30.09 9.03 35.94
CA ILE A 156 -30.66 8.41 37.15
C ILE A 156 -30.95 9.49 38.19
N GLU A 157 -29.99 10.38 38.43
CA GLU A 157 -30.17 11.49 39.38
C GLU A 157 -31.37 12.37 39.00
N LYS A 158 -31.53 12.70 37.71
CA LYS A 158 -32.68 13.47 37.22
C LYS A 158 -34.01 12.75 37.44
N GLU A 159 -34.04 11.42 37.24
CA GLU A 159 -35.22 10.58 37.49
C GLU A 159 -35.62 10.62 38.97
N ASP A 160 -34.65 10.42 39.87
CA ASP A 160 -34.87 10.46 41.32
C ASP A 160 -35.36 11.83 41.78
N LEU A 161 -34.79 12.90 41.24
CA LEU A 161 -35.17 14.28 41.55
C LEU A 161 -36.58 14.59 41.04
N TYR A 162 -36.97 14.04 39.89
CA TYR A 162 -38.33 14.16 39.36
C TYR A 162 -39.35 13.41 40.22
N ASN A 163 -39.02 12.20 40.67
CA ASN A 163 -39.87 11.43 41.58
C ASN A 163 -40.07 12.18 42.90
N LYS A 164 -38.98 12.69 43.49
CA LYS A 164 -39.03 13.47 44.73
C LYS A 164 -39.83 14.76 44.58
N TYR A 165 -39.73 15.44 43.44
CA TYR A 165 -40.56 16.61 43.13
C TYR A 165 -42.05 16.24 43.09
N ASN A 166 -42.41 15.11 42.48
CA ASN A 166 -43.81 14.67 42.42
C ASN A 166 -44.35 14.30 43.80
N GLU A 167 -43.59 13.58 44.62
CA GLU A 167 -43.96 13.26 46.01
C GLU A 167 -44.21 14.53 46.81
N THR A 168 -43.26 15.48 46.79
CA THR A 168 -43.38 16.76 47.49
C THR A 168 -44.59 17.58 47.00
N LYS A 169 -44.92 17.48 45.71
CA LYS A 169 -46.09 18.14 45.11
C LYS A 169 -47.40 17.52 45.60
N GLU A 170 -47.47 16.20 45.68
CA GLU A 170 -48.63 15.48 46.23
C GLU A 170 -48.84 15.78 47.72
N GLU A 171 -47.75 15.78 48.51
CA GLU A 171 -47.78 16.20 49.92
C GLU A 171 -48.26 17.64 50.10
N ASN A 172 -47.85 18.56 49.21
CA ASN A 172 -48.33 19.94 49.28
C ASN A 172 -49.83 20.06 48.97
N GLU A 173 -50.36 19.28 48.03
CA GLU A 173 -51.80 19.27 47.76
C GLU A 173 -52.58 18.63 48.90
N SER A 174 -52.09 17.57 49.55
CA SER A 174 -52.74 16.98 50.73
C SER A 174 -52.76 17.96 51.91
N LEU A 175 -51.62 18.59 52.23
CA LEU A 175 -51.53 19.63 53.25
C LEU A 175 -52.44 20.82 52.97
N LYS A 176 -52.65 21.17 51.70
CA LYS A 176 -53.57 22.25 51.30
C LYS A 176 -55.03 21.86 51.53
N VAL A 177 -55.39 20.59 51.34
CA VAL A 177 -56.73 20.06 51.68
C VAL A 177 -56.91 20.06 53.20
N GLU A 178 -55.95 19.52 53.95
CA GLU A 178 -55.99 19.54 55.43
C GLU A 178 -56.08 20.97 55.97
N ARG A 179 -55.32 21.91 55.39
CA ARG A 179 -55.39 23.33 55.77
C ARG A 179 -56.77 23.94 55.53
N LYS A 180 -57.46 23.57 54.44
CA LYS A 180 -58.85 24.01 54.19
C LYS A 180 -59.81 23.40 55.21
N GLU A 181 -59.63 22.12 55.53
CA GLU A 181 -60.44 21.40 56.51
C GLU A 181 -60.27 21.98 57.92
N HIS A 182 -59.03 22.17 58.40
CA HIS A 182 -58.77 22.86 59.66
C HIS A 182 -59.36 24.28 59.68
N LYS A 183 -59.30 25.01 58.56
CA LYS A 183 -59.95 26.32 58.45
C LYS A 183 -61.47 26.22 58.61
N PHE A 184 -62.11 25.21 58.02
CA PHE A 184 -63.54 24.96 58.18
C PHE A 184 -63.89 24.58 59.63
N GLN A 185 -63.13 23.67 60.24
CA GLN A 185 -63.30 23.26 61.64
C GLN A 185 -63.17 24.46 62.60
N ILE A 186 -62.18 25.33 62.39
CA ILE A 186 -62.01 26.57 63.18
C ILE A 186 -63.24 27.47 63.03
N GLN A 187 -63.77 27.65 61.82
CA GLN A 187 -64.98 28.46 61.62
C GLN A 187 -66.19 27.85 62.31
N SER A 188 -66.40 26.53 62.18
CA SER A 188 -67.47 25.80 62.86
C SER A 188 -67.38 25.94 64.38
N ALA A 189 -66.19 25.74 64.96
CA ALA A 189 -65.94 25.93 66.38
C ALA A 189 -66.22 27.38 66.81
N LYS A 190 -65.81 28.37 66.00
CA LYS A 190 -66.08 29.80 66.26
C LYS A 190 -67.57 30.09 66.34
N TYR A 191 -68.37 29.62 65.38
CA TYR A 191 -69.84 29.78 65.42
C TYR A 191 -70.46 29.08 66.63
N LYS A 192 -69.98 27.89 66.98
CA LYS A 192 -70.47 27.14 68.15
C LYS A 192 -70.17 27.85 69.47
N ILE A 193 -68.99 28.48 69.59
CA ILE A 193 -68.65 29.33 70.74
C ILE A 193 -69.57 30.55 70.79
N ILE A 194 -69.84 31.21 69.66
CA ILE A 194 -70.76 32.36 69.59
C ILE A 194 -72.17 31.96 70.03
N ASP A 195 -72.70 30.84 69.55
CA ASP A 195 -74.03 30.33 69.94
C ASP A 195 -74.10 30.07 71.45
N LEU A 196 -73.07 29.42 72.01
CA LEU A 196 -72.97 29.19 73.45
C LEU A 196 -72.83 30.50 74.24
N GLN A 197 -72.07 31.48 73.74
CA GLN A 197 -71.96 32.81 74.34
C GLN A 197 -73.31 33.53 74.35
N ASN A 198 -74.06 33.49 73.25
CA ASN A 198 -75.40 34.09 73.18
C ASN A 198 -76.36 33.44 74.17
N ARG A 199 -76.40 32.10 74.26
CA ARG A 199 -77.19 31.40 75.28
C ARG A 199 -76.77 31.75 76.70
N LEU A 200 -75.47 31.91 76.95
CA LEU A 200 -74.96 32.30 78.26
C LEU A 200 -75.36 33.74 78.62
N ILE A 201 -75.38 34.65 77.64
CA ILE A 201 -75.89 36.01 77.81
C ILE A 201 -77.41 35.98 78.09
N GLU A 202 -78.18 35.20 77.33
CA GLU A 202 -79.63 35.05 77.53
C GLU A 202 -79.95 34.54 78.94
N THR A 203 -79.28 33.47 79.36
CA THR A 203 -79.42 32.93 80.73
C THR A 203 -78.96 33.92 81.81
N GLN A 204 -77.89 34.70 81.58
CA GLN A 204 -77.49 35.78 82.49
C GLN A 204 -78.52 36.91 82.57
N VAL A 205 -79.17 37.27 81.45
CA VAL A 205 -80.26 38.25 81.39
C VAL A 205 -81.50 37.75 82.12
N GLU A 206 -81.86 36.47 81.96
CA GLU A 206 -82.94 35.84 82.71
C GLU A 206 -82.65 35.84 84.22
N LEU A 207 -81.44 35.47 84.63
CA LEU A 207 -81.01 35.45 86.01
C LEU A 207 -80.98 36.88 86.61
N ALA A 208 -80.67 37.90 85.82
CA ALA A 208 -80.78 39.31 86.22
C ALA A 208 -82.24 39.79 86.34
N LYS A 209 -83.15 39.32 85.48
CA LYS A 209 -84.60 39.56 85.60
C LYS A 209 -85.16 38.91 86.85
N GLU A 210 -84.78 37.66 87.15
CA GLU A 210 -85.15 36.98 88.39
C GLU A 210 -84.56 37.67 89.62
N LYS A 211 -83.29 38.11 89.59
CA LYS A 211 -82.71 38.91 90.68
C LYS A 211 -83.42 40.25 90.88
N ASN A 212 -83.96 40.87 89.83
CA ASN A 212 -84.80 42.07 89.96
C ASN A 212 -86.22 41.76 90.47
N GLN A 213 -86.83 40.63 90.08
CA GLN A 213 -88.13 40.18 90.62
C GLN A 213 -88.04 39.72 92.09
N ASN A 214 -86.86 39.23 92.51
CA ASN A 214 -86.55 38.83 93.89
C ASN A 214 -85.70 39.87 94.65
N ASN A 215 -85.66 41.13 94.20
CA ASN A 215 -84.96 42.21 94.92
C ASN A 215 -85.89 42.87 95.96
N PRO A 216 -85.61 42.77 97.28
CA PRO A 216 -86.50 43.25 98.35
C PRO A 216 -86.69 44.78 98.47
N LEU A 217 -86.31 45.58 97.46
CA LEU A 217 -86.31 47.06 97.51
C LEU A 217 -87.00 47.78 96.34
N ILE A 218 -87.60 47.07 95.37
CA ILE A 218 -88.37 47.64 94.24
C ILE A 218 -89.65 46.80 94.06
N ASN A 219 -90.68 46.87 94.91
CA ASN A 219 -91.69 47.91 94.79
C ASN A 219 -92.45 48.02 96.13
N ASN A 220 -91.73 48.49 97.15
CA ASN A 220 -92.28 49.15 98.33
C ASN A 220 -92.54 50.66 98.05
N ARG A 221 -92.83 51.05 96.80
CA ARG A 221 -93.00 52.46 96.37
C ARG A 221 -94.36 52.81 95.75
N ILE A 222 -95.37 51.96 95.90
CA ILE A 222 -96.79 52.35 95.72
C ILE A 222 -97.62 51.90 96.94
N LYS A 223 -97.17 52.33 98.13
CA LYS A 223 -97.99 52.41 99.35
C LYS A 223 -97.95 53.86 99.85
N LYS A 224 -98.67 54.78 99.19
CA LYS A 224 -99.21 56.05 99.71
C LYS A 224 -99.81 56.90 98.58
N LYS A 225 -101.07 57.33 98.77
CA LYS A 225 -102.05 57.95 97.83
C LYS A 225 -102.82 56.87 97.05
N VAL A 226 -104.12 56.65 97.23
CA VAL A 226 -105.25 57.56 97.52
C VAL A 226 -106.33 56.80 98.30
N LYS A 227 -106.91 57.43 99.33
CA LYS A 227 -108.24 57.11 99.89
C LYS A 227 -109.15 58.23 99.40
N SER A 228 -109.99 57.96 98.41
CA SER A 228 -111.19 58.69 97.96
C SER A 228 -111.80 57.85 96.85
#